data_AF-A0A9Q3GXC1-F1
#
_entry.id   AF-A0A9Q3GXC1-F1
#
_cell.length_a   1.000
_cell.length_b   1.000
_cell.length_c   1.000
_cell.angle_alpha   90.00
_cell.angle_beta   90.00
_cell.angle_gamma   90.00
#
_symmetry.space_group_name_H-M   'P 1'
#
loop_
_entity.id
_entity.type
_entity.pdbx_description
1 polymer ?
#
loop_
_entity_poly.entity_id
_entity_poly.type
_entity_poly.pdbx_seq_one_letter_code
_entity_poly.pdbx_strand_id
1 'polypeptide(L)'
;MSTQEPLEKLLNELKERQFSANLTSSETLSLLKSLRKDRQAFSVGEEPLGNIRGYYIGLNLDVKIPYTPMLRIHPFPEILETRKEIEKNVDELLYMDFIRKIGQN
;
A
#
# COMPACT_ATOMS: atom_id res chain seq x y z
N MET A 1 29.72 5.70 20.88
CA MET A 1 29.58 4.32 20.36
C MET A 1 28.09 4.00 20.34
N SER A 2 27.37 4.11 19.20
CA SER A 2 25.98 3.57 19.04
C SER A 2 25.27 3.91 17.69
N THR A 3 25.82 4.72 16.78
CA THR A 3 25.08 5.10 15.54
C THR A 3 25.00 4.03 14.45
N GLN A 4 25.65 2.86 14.59
CA GLN A 4 25.74 1.84 13.53
C GLN A 4 24.65 0.77 13.56
N GLU A 5 24.13 0.39 14.74
CA GLU A 5 23.06 -0.63 14.89
C GLU A 5 21.84 -0.41 13.97
N PRO A 6 21.36 0.83 13.74
CA PRO A 6 20.15 1.02 12.95
C PRO A 6 20.38 1.12 11.43
N LEU A 7 21.63 1.12 10.94
CA LEU A 7 21.94 0.97 9.50
C LEU A 7 22.04 -0.50 9.11
N GLU A 8 22.61 -1.34 9.97
CA GLU A 8 22.70 -2.79 9.73
C GLU A 8 21.33 -3.47 9.72
N LYS A 9 20.42 -3.01 10.58
CA LYS A 9 19.01 -3.45 10.56
C LYS A 9 18.32 -3.07 9.25
N LEU A 10 18.53 -1.84 8.76
CA LEU A 10 17.95 -1.36 7.51
C LEU A 10 18.57 -2.06 6.28
N LEU A 11 19.86 -2.40 6.36
CA LEU A 11 20.51 -3.25 5.36
C LEU A 11 19.89 -4.65 5.35
N ASN A 12 19.59 -5.24 6.51
CA ASN A 12 18.90 -6.52 6.61
C ASN A 12 17.45 -6.46 6.08
N GLU A 13 16.72 -5.36 6.33
CA GLU A 13 15.38 -5.11 5.76
C GLU A 13 15.44 -4.97 4.23
N LEU A 14 16.53 -4.43 3.68
CA LEU A 14 16.72 -4.22 2.24
C LEU A 14 17.53 -5.31 1.55
N LYS A 15 18.00 -6.34 2.26
CA LYS A 15 18.84 -7.43 1.71
C LYS A 15 18.14 -8.23 0.62
N GLU A 16 16.80 -8.24 0.64
CA GLU A 16 16.00 -8.89 -0.40
C GLU A 16 15.82 -8.01 -1.66
N ARG A 17 16.27 -6.76 -1.65
CA ARG A 17 16.13 -5.82 -2.77
C ARG A 17 17.46 -5.64 -3.49
N GLN A 18 17.45 -5.89 -4.80
CA GLN A 18 18.63 -5.73 -5.65
C GLN A 18 18.98 -4.24 -5.80
N PHE A 19 20.06 -3.81 -5.15
CA PHE A 19 20.73 -2.56 -5.54
C PHE A 19 21.36 -2.77 -6.93
N SER A 20 21.42 -1.71 -7.74
CA SER A 20 22.04 -1.82 -9.06
C SER A 20 23.51 -2.20 -8.92
N ALA A 21 23.99 -3.09 -9.79
CA ALA A 21 25.38 -3.55 -9.79
C ALA A 21 26.40 -2.43 -10.11
N ASN A 22 25.91 -1.27 -10.55
CA ASN A 22 26.72 -0.11 -10.92
C ASN A 22 27.02 0.82 -9.74
N LEU A 23 26.45 0.58 -8.55
CA LEU A 23 26.66 1.42 -7.37
C LEU A 23 27.97 1.08 -6.68
N THR A 24 28.78 2.10 -6.43
CA THR A 24 29.95 1.98 -5.56
C THR A 24 29.53 1.86 -4.09
N SER A 25 30.44 1.37 -3.23
CA SER A 25 30.17 1.19 -1.80
C SER A 25 29.85 2.52 -1.09
N SER A 26 30.45 3.62 -1.53
CA SER A 26 30.19 4.97 -0.98
C SER A 26 28.81 5.49 -1.38
N GLU A 27 28.39 5.29 -2.63
CA GLU A 27 27.07 5.69 -3.12
C GLU A 27 25.96 4.90 -2.45
N THR A 28 26.14 3.59 -2.28
CA THR A 28 25.20 2.73 -1.54
C THR A 28 24.99 3.23 -0.12
N LEU A 29 26.07 3.59 0.58
CA LEU A 29 25.99 4.16 1.93
C LEU A 29 25.26 5.52 1.95
N SER A 30 25.48 6.36 0.95
CA SER A 30 24.79 7.65 0.81
C SER A 30 23.29 7.45 0.56
N LEU A 31 22.94 6.49 -0.29
CA LEU A 31 21.56 6.10 -0.59
C LEU A 31 20.85 5.58 0.66
N LEU A 32 21.46 4.66 1.39
CA LEU A 32 20.91 4.12 2.64
C LEU A 32 20.66 5.20 3.69
N LYS A 33 21.56 6.17 3.81
CA LYS A 33 21.36 7.34 4.70
C LYS A 33 20.15 8.17 4.29
N SER A 34 19.96 8.37 2.98
CA SER A 34 18.84 9.16 2.44
C SER A 34 17.50 8.43 2.60
N LEU A 35 17.45 7.14 2.23
CA LEU A 35 16.27 6.29 2.42
C LEU A 35 15.83 6.23 3.90
N ARG A 36 16.79 6.22 4.82
CA ARG A 36 16.50 6.25 6.24
C ARG A 36 16.00 7.62 6.71
N LYS A 37 16.67 8.70 6.28
CA LYS A 37 16.31 10.06 6.64
C LYS A 37 14.86 10.37 6.25
N ASP A 38 14.47 9.96 5.05
CA ASP A 38 13.17 10.27 4.48
C ASP A 38 12.23 9.04 4.47
N ARG A 39 12.40 8.09 5.42
CA ARG A 39 11.66 6.81 5.46
C ARG A 39 10.14 6.97 5.33
N GLN A 40 9.57 8.01 5.95
CA GLN A 40 8.13 8.29 5.94
C GLN A 40 7.59 8.78 4.59
N ALA A 41 8.47 9.19 3.66
CA ALA A 41 8.10 9.57 2.31
C ALA A 41 7.98 8.35 1.36
N PHE A 42 8.44 7.18 1.79
CA PHE A 42 8.41 5.95 1.01
C PHE A 42 7.33 5.00 1.53
N SER A 43 6.69 4.28 0.61
CA SER A 43 5.81 3.16 0.95
C SER A 43 6.65 1.98 1.44
N VAL A 44 6.42 1.55 2.68
CA VAL A 44 7.00 0.34 3.27
C VAL A 44 5.90 -0.72 3.34
N GLY A 45 6.25 -2.01 3.38
CA GLY A 45 5.23 -3.08 3.44
C GLY A 45 4.22 -2.91 4.59
N GLU A 46 4.67 -2.36 5.73
CA GLU A 46 3.82 -2.04 6.89
C GLU A 46 3.04 -0.71 6.73
N GLU A 47 3.52 0.21 5.89
CA GLU A 47 2.94 1.54 5.64
C GLU A 47 2.88 1.81 4.12
N PRO A 48 1.92 1.23 3.39
CA PRO A 48 1.89 1.22 1.92
C PRO A 48 1.65 2.59 1.28
N LEU A 49 1.04 3.53 1.99
CA LEU A 49 0.74 4.87 1.47
C LEU A 49 1.74 5.94 1.95
N GLY A 50 2.54 5.67 2.98
CA GLY A 50 3.20 6.73 3.74
C GLY A 50 2.18 7.73 4.32
N ASN A 51 2.63 8.94 4.64
CA ASN A 51 1.83 9.96 5.33
C ASN A 51 0.96 10.81 4.37
N ILE A 52 -0.01 10.21 3.68
CA ILE A 52 -0.92 10.93 2.76
C ILE A 52 -1.98 11.70 3.55
N ARG A 53 -2.06 13.02 3.33
CA ARG A 53 -3.08 13.90 3.91
C ARG A 53 -4.08 14.34 2.83
N GLY A 54 -5.36 14.42 3.19
CA GLY A 54 -6.39 15.03 2.34
C GLY A 54 -7.05 14.12 1.30
N TYR A 55 -7.04 12.80 1.49
CA TYR A 55 -7.64 11.83 0.55
C TYR A 55 -9.17 11.69 0.66
N TYR A 56 -9.81 12.43 1.58
CA TYR A 56 -11.26 12.39 1.75
C TYR A 56 -11.95 13.16 0.62
N ILE A 57 -12.72 12.44 -0.19
CA ILE A 57 -13.52 13.01 -1.27
C ILE A 57 -14.99 13.02 -0.83
N GLY A 58 -15.59 14.21 -0.80
CA GLY A 58 -17.03 14.36 -0.65
C GLY A 58 -17.69 14.16 -2.02
N LEU A 59 -18.49 13.11 -2.16
CA LEU A 59 -19.30 12.87 -3.36
C LEU A 59 -20.72 13.37 -3.10
N ASN A 60 -21.15 14.38 -3.86
CA ASN A 60 -22.53 14.87 -3.84
C ASN A 60 -23.27 14.28 -5.04
N LEU A 61 -24.46 13.75 -4.81
CA LEU A 61 -25.34 13.28 -5.87
C LEU A 61 -26.20 14.45 -6.33
N ASP A 62 -26.29 14.66 -7.65
CA ASP A 62 -27.17 15.66 -8.25
C ASP A 62 -28.66 15.28 -8.16
N VAL A 63 -28.95 14.06 -7.68
CA VAL A 63 -30.30 13.51 -7.52
C VAL A 63 -30.74 13.52 -6.06
N LYS A 64 -32.04 13.76 -5.85
CA LYS A 64 -32.68 13.73 -4.52
C LYS A 64 -33.30 12.35 -4.26
N ILE A 65 -33.41 11.97 -2.98
CA ILE A 65 -34.10 10.75 -2.53
C ILE A 65 -35.55 10.75 -3.07
N PRO A 66 -36.09 9.61 -3.54
CA PRO A 66 -35.53 8.26 -3.49
C PRO A 66 -34.51 8.01 -4.62
N TYR A 67 -33.36 7.43 -4.24
CA TYR A 67 -32.37 6.99 -5.22
C TYR A 67 -32.95 5.86 -6.09
N THR A 68 -32.68 5.89 -7.39
CA THR A 68 -33.11 4.84 -8.31
C THR A 68 -32.66 3.49 -7.77
N PRO A 69 -33.57 2.52 -7.54
CA PRO A 69 -33.22 1.22 -6.98
C PRO A 69 -32.55 0.34 -8.03
N MET A 70 -31.33 0.68 -8.48
CA MET A 70 -30.55 -0.24 -9.31
C MET A 70 -29.07 0.16 -9.41
N LEU A 71 -28.24 -0.56 -8.65
CA LEU A 71 -26.89 -0.96 -9.03
C LEU A 71 -26.57 -2.38 -8.53
N ARG A 72 -27.57 -3.24 -8.32
CA ARG A 72 -27.34 -4.67 -8.07
C ARG A 72 -27.04 -5.37 -9.39
N ILE A 73 -25.86 -5.10 -9.93
CA ILE A 73 -25.31 -5.85 -11.05
C ILE A 73 -24.80 -7.16 -10.45
N HIS A 74 -25.23 -8.30 -11.00
CA HIS A 74 -24.64 -9.59 -10.59
C HIS A 74 -23.13 -9.54 -10.87
N PRO A 75 -22.30 -10.03 -9.94
CA PRO A 75 -20.86 -10.11 -10.19
C PRO A 75 -20.64 -10.91 -11.48
N PHE A 76 -19.68 -10.44 -12.28
CA PHE A 76 -19.33 -11.11 -13.53
C PHE A 76 -18.86 -12.55 -13.22
N PRO A 77 -19.19 -13.55 -14.05
CA PRO A 77 -18.71 -14.92 -13.82
C PRO A 77 -17.19 -14.98 -13.91
N GLU A 78 -16.53 -15.39 -12.82
CA GLU A 78 -15.07 -15.47 -12.75
C GLU A 78 -14.57 -16.92 -12.80
N ILE A 79 -13.38 -17.08 -13.37
CA ILE A 79 -12.63 -18.35 -13.38
C ILE A 79 -12.07 -18.60 -11.97
N LEU A 80 -12.06 -19.85 -11.51
CA LEU A 80 -11.65 -20.22 -10.14
C LEU A 80 -10.24 -19.74 -9.75
N GLU A 81 -9.30 -19.78 -10.68
CA GLU A 81 -7.92 -19.30 -10.44
C GLU A 81 -7.88 -17.79 -10.25
N THR A 82 -8.61 -17.05 -11.10
CA THR A 82 -8.73 -15.60 -11.02
C THR A 82 -9.37 -15.18 -9.69
N ARG A 83 -10.40 -15.90 -9.26
CA ARG A 83 -11.07 -15.64 -7.98
C ARG A 83 -10.11 -15.76 -6.79
N LYS A 84 -9.24 -16.78 -6.76
CA LYS A 84 -8.29 -16.97 -5.65
C LYS A 84 -7.29 -15.82 -5.55
N GLU A 85 -6.76 -15.34 -6.67
CA GLU A 85 -5.81 -14.22 -6.65
C GLU A 85 -6.51 -12.91 -6.29
N ILE A 86 -7.77 -12.71 -6.75
CA ILE A 86 -8.59 -11.56 -6.34
C ILE A 86 -8.87 -11.62 -4.84
N GLU A 87 -9.28 -12.77 -4.30
CA GLU A 87 -9.57 -12.94 -2.87
C GLU A 87 -8.35 -12.57 -2.00
N LYS A 88 -7.15 -13.01 -2.39
CA LYS A 88 -5.90 -12.64 -1.72
C LYS A 88 -5.69 -11.12 -1.71
N ASN A 89 -5.90 -10.44 -2.83
CA ASN A 89 -5.74 -8.99 -2.91
C ASN A 89 -6.82 -8.26 -2.10
N VAL A 90 -8.05 -8.77 -2.10
CA VAL A 90 -9.16 -8.22 -1.29
C VAL A 90 -8.85 -8.33 0.20
N ASP A 91 -8.31 -9.47 0.64
CA ASP A 91 -7.92 -9.69 2.04
C ASP A 91 -6.80 -8.73 2.47
N GLU A 92 -5.83 -8.46 1.60
CA GLU A 92 -4.77 -7.47 1.86
C GLU A 92 -5.35 -6.06 1.99
N LEU A 93 -6.26 -5.66 1.09
CA LEU A 93 -6.93 -4.36 1.15
C LEU A 93 -7.83 -4.20 2.37
N LEU A 94 -8.45 -5.28 2.85
CA LEU A 94 -9.20 -5.31 4.11
C LEU A 94 -8.28 -5.16 5.31
N TYR A 95 -7.15 -5.88 5.34
CA TYR A 95 -6.16 -5.78 6.41
C TYR A 95 -5.59 -4.37 6.55
N MET A 96 -5.40 -3.68 5.42
CA MET A 96 -4.91 -2.30 5.40
C MET A 96 -6.00 -1.23 5.65
N ASP A 97 -7.24 -1.63 5.94
CA ASP A 97 -8.41 -0.73 6.13
C ASP A 97 -8.71 0.18 4.91
N PHE A 98 -8.26 -0.19 3.70
CA PHE A 98 -8.58 0.54 2.47
C PHE A 98 -10.03 0.33 2.03
N ILE A 99 -10.51 -0.90 2.22
CA ILE A 99 -11.89 -1.27 1.99
C ILE A 99 -12.47 -1.80 3.28
N ARG A 100 -13.78 -1.66 3.46
CA ARG A 100 -14.49 -2.16 4.63
C ARG A 100 -15.77 -2.85 4.22
N LYS A 101 -16.17 -3.83 5.00
CA LYS A 101 -17.48 -4.46 4.84
C LYS A 101 -18.57 -3.46 5.23
N ILE A 102 -19.45 -3.15 4.28
CA ILE A 102 -20.68 -2.37 4.54
C ILE A 102 -21.83 -3.37 4.59
N GLY A 103 -22.68 -3.26 5.61
CA GLY A 103 -23.86 -4.11 5.76
C GLY A 103 -24.88 -3.90 4.64
N GLN A 104 -25.71 -4.90 4.39
CA GLN A 104 -26.93 -4.71 3.61
C GLN A 104 -27.88 -3.86 4.46
N ASN A 105 -28.17 -2.64 4.05
CA ASN A 105 -29.40 -1.96 4.47
C ASN A 105 -30.59 -2.57 3.74
#